data_AF-C8XKH8-F1
#
_entry.id   AF-C8XKH8-F1
#
_cell.length_a   1.000
_cell.length_b   1.000
_cell.length_c   1.000
_cell.angle_alpha   90.00
_cell.angle_beta   90.00
_cell.angle_gamma   90.00
#
_symmetry.space_group_name_H-M   'P 1'
#
loop_
_entity.id
_entity.type
_entity.pdbx_description
1 polymer ?
#
loop_
_entity_poly.entity_id
_entity_poly.type
_entity_poly.pdbx_seq_one_letter_code
_entity_poly.pdbx_strand_id
1 'polypeptide(L)'
;MPNKTIYVSEDDLALFQRAQEIVGGNLSAAIVRALRRMVEVEDAQLEGFEEITVRVGPGKGRRQRFLGVELAAWTRSTKDKVEQFKVYRSRTGKYVLHTEKSAEAHWTAGADGSATGWRKHFSTDQQVGVAAPTATLEVLDTIEDLRAKVPSELYDLVVIADSAPVVEDLDI
;
A
#
# COMPACT_ATOMS: atom_id res chain seq x y z
N MET A 1 -20.01 33.70 10.84
CA MET A 1 -19.46 32.42 11.32
C MET A 1 -20.12 32.09 12.64
N PRO A 2 -20.71 30.90 12.81
CA PRO A 2 -21.13 30.44 14.13
C PRO A 2 -19.89 30.21 15.01
N ASN A 3 -19.96 30.61 16.29
CA ASN A 3 -18.94 30.29 17.28
C ASN A 3 -19.32 28.98 18.01
N LYS A 4 -18.34 28.14 18.33
CA LYS A 4 -18.49 26.93 19.14
C LYS A 4 -17.43 26.91 20.22
N THR A 5 -17.85 26.75 21.47
CA THR A 5 -16.96 26.57 22.62
C THR A 5 -16.76 25.08 22.88
N ILE A 6 -15.53 24.66 23.12
CA ILE A 6 -15.19 23.30 23.51
C ILE A 6 -14.48 23.32 24.86
N TYR A 7 -14.78 22.34 25.70
CA TYR A 7 -14.05 22.11 26.95
C TYR A 7 -12.97 21.07 26.67
N VAL A 8 -11.77 21.31 27.17
CA VAL A 8 -10.58 20.47 26.97
C VAL A 8 -10.03 20.14 28.35
N SER A 9 -9.63 18.89 28.56
CA SER A 9 -9.01 18.48 29.83
C SER A 9 -7.63 19.15 30.00
N GLU A 10 -7.16 19.30 31.23
CA GLU A 10 -5.80 19.82 31.46
C GLU A 10 -4.74 18.94 30.80
N ASP A 11 -4.96 17.62 30.78
CA ASP A 11 -4.06 16.62 30.19
C ASP A 11 -3.91 16.79 28.66
N ASP A 12 -4.93 17.31 27.99
CA ASP A 12 -4.94 17.51 26.54
C ASP A 12 -4.33 18.86 26.10
N LEU A 13 -4.03 19.77 27.02
CA LEU A 13 -3.54 21.12 26.68
C LEU A 13 -2.25 21.08 25.85
N ALA A 14 -1.35 20.14 26.16
CA ALA A 14 -0.09 19.95 25.42
C ALA A 14 -0.33 19.53 23.96
N LEU A 15 -1.34 18.69 23.71
CA LEU A 15 -1.72 18.26 22.36
C LEU A 15 -2.24 19.45 21.54
N PHE A 16 -3.08 20.29 22.14
CA PHE A 16 -3.65 21.47 21.48
C PHE A 16 -2.59 22.51 21.14
N GLN A 17 -1.67 22.79 22.07
CA GLN A 17 -0.52 23.67 21.82
C GLN A 17 0.32 23.13 20.65
N ARG A 18 0.65 21.84 20.68
CA ARG A 18 1.43 21.22 19.61
C ARG A 18 0.73 21.27 18.25
N ALA A 19 -0.57 21.00 18.21
CA ALA A 19 -1.36 21.09 16.99
C ALA A 19 -1.41 22.52 16.43
N GLN A 20 -1.52 23.52 17.31
CA GLN A 20 -1.50 24.93 16.95
C GLN A 20 -0.15 25.35 16.34
N GLU A 21 0.98 24.91 16.89
CA GLU A 21 2.32 25.14 16.33
C GLU A 21 2.46 24.56 14.92
N ILE A 22 2.00 23.32 14.72
CA ILE A 22 2.09 22.61 13.43
C ILE A 22 1.40 23.37 12.30
N VAL A 23 0.29 24.06 12.61
CA VAL A 23 -0.49 24.83 11.61
C VAL A 23 -0.20 26.33 11.62
N GLY A 24 0.88 26.77 12.28
CA GLY A 24 1.31 28.17 12.27
C GLY A 24 0.46 29.11 13.12
N GLY A 25 -0.07 28.63 14.25
CA GLY A 25 -0.77 29.47 15.25
C GLY A 25 -2.29 29.45 15.18
N ASN A 26 -2.90 28.86 14.14
CA ASN A 26 -4.37 28.85 13.99
C ASN A 26 -4.99 27.54 14.51
N LEU A 27 -5.33 27.51 15.80
CA LEU A 27 -5.94 26.34 16.43
C LEU A 27 -7.27 25.92 15.79
N SER A 28 -8.10 26.88 15.35
CA SER A 28 -9.38 26.56 14.68
C SER A 28 -9.16 25.80 13.37
N ALA A 29 -8.14 26.16 12.60
CA ALA A 29 -7.79 25.44 11.37
C ALA A 29 -7.26 24.03 11.66
N ALA A 30 -6.47 23.84 12.74
CA ALA A 30 -6.05 22.51 13.18
C ALA A 30 -7.24 21.62 13.55
N ILE A 31 -8.18 22.14 14.35
CA ILE A 31 -9.37 21.40 14.80
C ILE A 31 -10.23 21.02 13.59
N VAL A 32 -10.53 21.96 12.70
CA VAL A 32 -11.36 21.67 11.50
C VAL A 32 -10.69 20.62 10.61
N ARG A 33 -9.36 20.69 10.42
CA ARG A 33 -8.62 19.69 9.64
C ARG A 33 -8.67 18.31 10.30
N ALA A 34 -8.50 18.23 11.62
CA ALA A 34 -8.57 16.98 12.37
C ALA A 34 -9.98 16.36 12.32
N LEU A 35 -11.02 17.16 12.55
CA LEU A 35 -12.42 16.71 12.49
C LEU A 35 -12.81 16.23 11.10
N ARG A 36 -12.43 16.94 10.04
CA ARG A 36 -12.68 16.47 8.66
C ARG A 36 -12.03 15.12 8.40
N ARG A 37 -10.79 14.92 8.85
CA ARG A 37 -10.09 13.64 8.70
C ARG A 37 -10.75 12.53 9.51
N MET A 38 -11.15 12.82 10.75
CA MET A 38 -11.86 11.87 11.60
C MET A 38 -13.18 11.44 10.94
N VAL A 39 -14.03 12.37 10.53
CA VAL A 39 -15.29 12.06 9.84
C VAL A 39 -15.05 11.23 8.57
N GLU A 40 -14.07 11.61 7.74
CA GLU A 40 -13.74 10.84 6.54
C GLU A 40 -13.32 9.38 6.85
N VAL A 41 -12.61 9.16 7.97
CA VAL A 41 -12.18 7.82 8.39
C VAL A 41 -13.34 7.02 8.97
N GLU A 42 -14.17 7.63 9.80
CA GLU A 42 -15.32 6.98 10.43
C GLU A 42 -16.39 6.63 9.40
N ASP A 43 -16.74 7.55 8.49
CA ASP A 43 -17.70 7.29 7.41
C ASP A 43 -17.21 6.14 6.51
N ALA A 44 -15.90 6.14 6.19
CA ALA A 44 -15.30 5.07 5.41
C ALA A 44 -15.37 3.72 6.13
N GLN A 45 -15.12 3.68 7.45
CA GLN A 45 -15.24 2.45 8.25
C GLN A 45 -16.68 1.93 8.30
N LEU A 46 -17.67 2.83 8.43
CA LEU A 46 -19.08 2.46 8.35
C LEU A 46 -19.46 1.88 6.98
N GLU A 47 -18.83 2.36 5.92
CA GLU A 47 -18.95 1.81 4.56
C GLU A 47 -18.08 0.56 4.32
N GLY A 48 -17.38 0.06 5.34
CA GLY A 48 -16.53 -1.14 5.27
C GLY A 48 -15.10 -0.91 4.78
N PHE A 49 -14.68 0.34 4.52
CA PHE A 49 -13.33 0.70 4.09
C PHE A 49 -12.37 0.95 5.28
N GLU A 50 -11.10 0.59 5.09
CA GLU A 50 -10.05 0.77 6.11
C GLU A 50 -8.91 1.71 5.64
N GLU A 51 -8.18 2.31 6.59
CA GLU A 51 -6.97 3.08 6.29
C GLU A 51 -5.78 2.15 6.01
N ILE A 52 -5.50 1.92 4.74
CA ILE A 52 -4.41 1.06 4.28
C ILE A 52 -3.14 1.89 4.08
N THR A 53 -2.03 1.45 4.67
CA THR A 53 -0.70 2.03 4.48
C THR A 53 0.26 1.03 3.85
N VAL A 54 0.77 1.34 2.67
CA VAL A 54 1.71 0.51 1.90
C VAL A 54 3.05 1.19 1.71
N ARG A 55 4.12 0.39 1.53
CA ARG A 55 5.45 0.90 1.15
C ARG A 55 5.60 0.87 -0.35
N VAL A 56 6.26 1.91 -0.90
CA VAL A 56 6.49 2.08 -2.33
C VAL A 56 7.91 2.58 -2.59
N GLY A 57 8.61 1.93 -3.52
CA GLY A 57 10.00 2.17 -3.87
C GLY A 57 10.95 1.08 -3.35
N PRO A 58 12.25 1.20 -3.66
CA PRO A 58 13.27 0.25 -3.22
C PRO A 58 13.58 0.35 -1.73
N GLY A 59 13.81 -0.78 -1.07
CA GLY A 59 14.24 -0.87 0.33
C GLY A 59 13.22 -0.30 1.32
N LYS A 60 13.60 0.76 2.06
CA LYS A 60 12.74 1.45 3.04
C LYS A 60 11.86 2.53 2.38
N GLY A 61 11.29 2.24 1.21
CA GLY A 61 10.57 3.20 0.35
C GLY A 61 9.52 4.08 1.05
N ARG A 62 8.97 5.06 0.32
CA ARG A 62 7.96 5.98 0.87
C ARG A 62 6.70 5.23 1.32
N ARG A 63 6.05 5.71 2.37
CA ARG A 63 4.73 5.22 2.78
C ARG A 63 3.66 5.97 2.01
N GLN A 64 2.73 5.23 1.42
CA GLN A 64 1.52 5.78 0.80
C GLN A 64 0.31 5.23 1.53
N ARG A 65 -0.69 6.08 1.70
CA ARG A 65 -1.85 5.79 2.53
C ARG A 65 -3.13 6.18 1.79
N PHE A 66 -4.12 5.32 1.88
CA PHE A 66 -5.42 5.49 1.23
C PHE A 66 -6.51 4.76 2.04
N LEU A 67 -7.77 5.04 1.72
CA LEU A 67 -8.92 4.32 2.26
C LEU A 67 -9.40 3.29 1.23
N GLY A 68 -9.53 2.04 1.62
CA GLY A 68 -9.90 0.95 0.72
C GLY A 68 -10.26 -0.36 1.42
N VAL A 69 -10.70 -1.34 0.64
CA VAL A 69 -10.94 -2.74 1.06
C VAL A 69 -10.01 -3.65 0.28
N GLU A 70 -9.38 -4.62 0.93
CA GLU A 70 -8.60 -5.66 0.24
C GLU A 70 -9.56 -6.62 -0.46
N LEU A 71 -9.47 -6.70 -1.79
CA LEU A 71 -10.28 -7.63 -2.59
C LEU A 71 -9.63 -9.01 -2.65
N ALA A 72 -8.31 -9.04 -2.88
CA ALA A 72 -7.54 -10.27 -2.94
C ALA A 72 -6.04 -10.02 -2.76
N ALA A 73 -5.35 -11.04 -2.25
CA ALA A 73 -3.90 -11.10 -2.21
C ALA A 73 -3.40 -12.39 -2.88
N TRP A 74 -2.27 -12.30 -3.56
CA TRP A 74 -1.63 -13.42 -4.22
C TRP A 74 -0.12 -13.39 -4.01
N THR A 75 0.47 -14.53 -3.68
CA THR A 75 1.91 -14.66 -3.59
C THR A 75 2.40 -15.67 -4.61
N ARG A 76 3.33 -15.25 -5.46
CA ARG A 76 4.06 -16.11 -6.38
C ARG A 76 5.50 -16.23 -5.90
N SER A 77 5.88 -17.43 -5.45
CA SER A 77 7.26 -17.76 -5.13
C SER A 77 7.88 -18.60 -6.26
N THR A 78 9.10 -18.24 -6.64
CA THR A 78 10.02 -19.07 -7.42
C THR A 78 11.24 -19.37 -6.55
N LYS A 79 12.20 -20.13 -7.09
CA LYS A 79 13.42 -20.51 -6.36
C LYS A 79 14.20 -19.32 -5.83
N ASP A 80 14.23 -18.22 -6.58
CA ASP A 80 15.11 -17.07 -6.31
C ASP A 80 14.33 -15.77 -6.07
N LYS A 81 13.00 -15.79 -6.19
CA LYS A 81 12.17 -14.59 -6.15
C LYS A 81 10.81 -14.83 -5.52
N VAL A 82 10.35 -13.90 -4.68
CA VAL A 82 8.97 -13.84 -4.21
C VAL A 82 8.35 -12.55 -4.72
N GLU A 83 7.21 -12.67 -5.38
CA GLU A 83 6.36 -11.53 -5.76
C GLU A 83 5.02 -11.64 -5.04
N GLN A 84 4.65 -10.59 -4.31
CA GLN A 84 3.36 -10.47 -3.66
C GLN A 84 2.54 -9.41 -4.39
N PHE A 85 1.28 -9.73 -4.64
CA PHE A 85 0.30 -8.85 -5.24
C PHE A 85 -0.83 -8.67 -4.23
N LYS A 86 -1.25 -7.43 -4.02
CA LYS A 86 -2.45 -7.11 -3.25
C LYS A 86 -3.29 -6.13 -4.05
N VAL A 87 -4.56 -6.46 -4.20
CA VAL A 87 -5.52 -5.64 -4.94
C VAL A 87 -6.55 -5.11 -3.97
N TYR A 88 -6.75 -3.81 -4.00
CA TYR A 88 -7.72 -3.11 -3.16
C TYR A 88 -8.74 -2.38 -4.01
N ARG A 89 -9.95 -2.22 -3.49
CA ARG A 89 -10.92 -1.25 -3.97
C ARG A 89 -10.83 0.00 -3.10
N SER A 90 -10.51 1.14 -3.69
CA SER A 90 -10.49 2.42 -2.98
C SER A 90 -11.91 2.96 -2.76
N ARG A 91 -12.06 3.89 -1.81
CA ARG A 91 -13.33 4.60 -1.56
C ARG A 91 -13.91 5.29 -2.80
N THR A 92 -13.06 5.70 -3.76
CA THR A 92 -13.52 6.34 -5.01
C THR A 92 -13.94 5.34 -6.09
N GLY A 93 -13.95 4.03 -5.77
CA GLY A 93 -14.28 2.95 -6.71
C GLY A 93 -13.13 2.51 -7.60
N LYS A 94 -11.97 3.18 -7.56
CA LYS A 94 -10.78 2.79 -8.32
C LYS A 94 -10.10 1.57 -7.70
N TYR A 95 -9.40 0.81 -8.52
CA TYR A 95 -8.60 -0.33 -8.06
C TYR A 95 -7.18 0.12 -7.75
N VAL A 96 -6.61 -0.42 -6.69
CA VAL A 96 -5.23 -0.13 -6.26
C VAL A 96 -4.46 -1.44 -6.26
N LEU A 97 -3.49 -1.56 -7.15
CA LEU A 97 -2.58 -2.70 -7.24
C LEU A 97 -1.28 -2.37 -6.50
N HIS A 98 -1.02 -3.09 -5.42
CA HIS A 98 0.26 -3.07 -4.72
C HIS A 98 1.04 -4.33 -5.08
N THR A 99 2.27 -4.16 -5.55
CA THR A 99 3.16 -5.27 -5.90
C THR A 99 4.47 -5.16 -5.12
N GLU A 100 4.82 -6.17 -4.35
CA GLU A 100 6.10 -6.26 -3.66
C GLU A 100 6.96 -7.36 -4.30
N LYS A 101 8.21 -7.02 -4.62
CA LYS A 101 9.21 -7.96 -5.14
C LYS A 101 10.32 -8.12 -4.11
N SER A 102 10.66 -9.35 -3.79
CA SER A 102 11.76 -9.66 -2.87
C SER A 102 13.10 -9.16 -3.40
N ALA A 103 14.10 -9.10 -2.52
CA ALA A 103 15.47 -8.90 -2.95
C ALA A 103 15.87 -10.01 -3.94
N GLU A 104 16.58 -9.64 -5.00
CA GLU A 104 17.06 -10.56 -6.01
C GLU A 104 18.60 -10.59 -5.97
N ALA A 105 19.17 -11.77 -5.74
CA ALA A 105 20.61 -11.97 -5.74
C ALA A 105 21.08 -12.32 -7.15
N HIS A 106 21.84 -11.43 -7.76
CA HIS A 106 22.47 -11.67 -9.06
C HIS A 106 23.90 -12.16 -8.83
N TRP A 107 24.16 -13.40 -9.25
CA TRP A 107 25.51 -13.96 -9.30
C TRP A 107 25.89 -14.18 -10.76
N THR A 108 26.91 -13.48 -11.22
CA THR A 108 27.49 -13.61 -12.57
C THR A 108 28.98 -13.93 -12.46
N ALA A 109 29.53 -14.58 -13.49
CA ALA A 109 30.95 -14.93 -13.53
C ALA A 109 31.51 -14.77 -14.96
N GLY A 110 32.82 -14.53 -15.07
CA GLY A 110 33.53 -14.22 -16.32
C GLY A 110 33.72 -12.71 -16.51
N ALA A 111 34.63 -12.32 -17.41
CA ALA A 111 35.05 -10.92 -17.62
C ALA A 111 33.90 -9.91 -17.76
N ASP A 112 32.77 -10.34 -18.33
CA ASP A 112 31.53 -9.56 -18.49
C ASP A 112 30.28 -10.29 -17.95
N GLY A 113 30.44 -11.25 -17.04
CA GLY A 113 29.33 -12.06 -16.52
C GLY A 113 28.80 -13.16 -17.47
N SER A 114 29.53 -13.44 -18.55
CA SER A 114 29.13 -14.34 -19.64
C SER A 114 29.28 -15.85 -19.36
N ALA A 115 29.95 -16.24 -18.26
CA ALA A 115 30.18 -17.64 -17.95
C ALA A 115 28.92 -18.31 -17.39
N THR A 116 28.36 -19.28 -18.14
CA THR A 116 27.18 -20.07 -17.75
C THR A 116 27.52 -21.53 -17.44
N GLY A 117 26.62 -22.19 -16.69
CA GLY A 117 26.74 -23.62 -16.35
C GLY A 117 28.00 -23.94 -15.53
N TRP A 118 28.63 -25.07 -15.83
CA TRP A 118 29.81 -25.54 -15.09
C TRP A 118 30.99 -24.55 -15.14
N ARG A 119 31.14 -23.79 -16.24
CA ARG A 119 32.20 -22.77 -16.41
C ARG A 119 32.12 -21.65 -15.38
N LYS A 120 30.92 -21.35 -14.87
CA LYS A 120 30.71 -20.35 -13.82
C LYS A 120 31.49 -20.66 -12.53
N HIS A 121 31.66 -21.94 -12.22
CA HIS A 121 32.35 -22.39 -11.01
C HIS A 121 33.89 -22.35 -11.10
N PHE A 122 34.43 -22.23 -12.32
CA PHE A 122 35.88 -22.19 -12.57
C PHE A 122 36.38 -20.81 -13.00
N SER A 123 35.48 -19.82 -13.12
CA SER A 123 35.87 -18.45 -13.44
C SER A 123 36.51 -17.77 -12.23
N THR A 124 37.66 -17.15 -12.45
CA THR A 124 38.34 -16.31 -11.44
C THR A 124 37.60 -14.99 -11.21
N ASP A 125 36.98 -14.44 -12.26
CA ASP A 125 36.16 -13.23 -12.15
C ASP A 125 34.75 -13.61 -11.71
N GLN A 126 34.33 -13.11 -10.56
CA GLN A 126 32.98 -13.30 -10.00
C GLN A 126 32.40 -11.96 -9.55
N GLN A 127 31.12 -11.75 -9.81
CA GLN A 127 30.38 -10.57 -9.37
C GLN A 127 29.10 -11.02 -8.66
N VAL A 128 28.85 -10.44 -7.48
CA VAL A 128 27.64 -10.65 -6.69
C VAL A 128 26.99 -9.31 -6.41
N GLY A 129 25.74 -9.16 -6.82
CA GLY A 129 24.90 -8.01 -6.52
C GLY A 129 23.60 -8.44 -5.87
N VAL A 130 23.04 -7.59 -5.00
CA VAL A 130 21.72 -7.80 -4.41
C VAL A 130 20.86 -6.59 -4.75
N ALA A 131 19.81 -6.80 -5.54
CA ALA A 131 18.78 -5.79 -5.76
C ALA A 131 17.94 -5.65 -4.48
N ALA A 132 17.71 -4.42 -4.02
CA ALA A 132 16.85 -4.18 -2.88
C ALA A 132 15.41 -4.63 -3.18
N PRO A 133 14.66 -5.13 -2.18
CA PRO A 133 13.24 -5.41 -2.37
C PRO A 133 12.55 -4.14 -2.82
N THR A 134 11.66 -4.25 -3.80
CA THR A 134 11.01 -3.08 -4.41
C THR A 134 9.52 -3.28 -4.41
N ALA A 135 8.81 -2.25 -3.96
CA ALA A 135 7.36 -2.22 -3.97
C ALA A 135 6.83 -1.14 -4.92
N THR A 136 5.76 -1.43 -5.66
CA THR A 136 5.08 -0.46 -6.52
C THR A 136 3.61 -0.36 -6.14
N LEU A 137 3.02 0.82 -6.36
CA LEU A 137 1.60 1.06 -6.18
C LEU A 137 1.07 1.71 -7.46
N GLU A 138 0.06 1.10 -8.05
CA GLU A 138 -0.60 1.58 -9.26
C GLU A 138 -2.09 1.73 -8.98
N VAL A 139 -2.65 2.87 -9.40
CA VAL A 139 -4.10 3.14 -9.31
C VAL A 139 -4.67 2.96 -10.71
N LEU A 140 -5.71 2.14 -10.82
CA LEU A 140 -6.35 1.71 -12.05
C LEU A 140 -7.82 2.12 -12.01
N ASP A 141 -8.35 2.54 -13.15
CA ASP A 141 -9.72 3.04 -13.22
C ASP A 141 -10.73 1.90 -13.36
N THR A 142 -10.35 0.81 -14.04
CA THR A 142 -11.24 -0.32 -14.34
C THR A 142 -10.66 -1.65 -13.89
N ILE A 143 -11.53 -2.64 -13.68
CA ILE A 143 -11.08 -4.00 -13.31
C ILE A 143 -10.33 -4.64 -14.47
N GLU A 144 -10.68 -4.32 -15.72
CA GLU A 144 -10.04 -4.82 -16.94
C GLU A 144 -8.55 -4.44 -16.99
N ASP A 145 -8.17 -3.26 -16.47
CA ASP A 145 -6.78 -2.82 -16.40
C ASP A 145 -5.90 -3.73 -15.53
N LEU A 146 -6.50 -4.49 -14.59
CA LEU A 146 -5.79 -5.46 -13.77
C LEU A 146 -5.38 -6.70 -14.58
N ARG A 147 -6.17 -7.13 -15.57
CA ARG A 147 -5.96 -8.38 -16.30
C ARG A 147 -4.58 -8.48 -16.94
N ALA A 148 -4.02 -7.36 -17.41
CA ALA A 148 -2.69 -7.32 -18.02
C ALA A 148 -1.53 -7.27 -17.00
N LYS A 149 -1.83 -7.03 -15.72
CA LYS A 149 -0.83 -6.73 -14.67
C LYS A 149 -0.73 -7.79 -13.57
N VAL A 150 -1.75 -8.65 -13.42
CA VAL A 150 -1.80 -9.68 -12.39
C VAL A 150 -1.92 -11.08 -13.01
N PRO A 151 -1.54 -12.16 -12.29
CA PRO A 151 -1.85 -13.53 -12.69
C PRO A 151 -3.35 -13.74 -12.90
N SER A 152 -3.72 -14.61 -13.85
CA SER A 152 -5.12 -14.92 -14.19
C SER A 152 -5.94 -15.35 -12.98
N GLU A 153 -5.35 -16.17 -12.11
CA GLU A 153 -5.98 -16.70 -10.92
C GLU A 153 -6.31 -15.58 -9.92
N LEU A 154 -5.41 -14.61 -9.77
CA LEU A 154 -5.67 -13.43 -8.95
C LEU A 154 -6.76 -12.56 -9.58
N TYR A 155 -6.74 -12.37 -10.89
CA TYR A 155 -7.79 -11.61 -11.58
C TYR A 155 -9.18 -12.20 -11.31
N ASP A 156 -9.33 -13.52 -11.43
CA ASP A 156 -10.61 -14.20 -11.18
C ASP A 156 -11.06 -14.05 -9.72
N LEU A 157 -10.14 -14.14 -8.75
CA LEU A 157 -10.45 -13.88 -7.34
C LEU A 157 -10.94 -12.44 -7.10
N VAL A 158 -10.31 -11.46 -7.76
CA VAL A 158 -10.73 -10.06 -7.66
C VAL A 158 -12.11 -9.85 -8.25
N VAL A 159 -12.42 -10.47 -9.39
CA VAL A 159 -13.76 -10.38 -10.02
C VAL A 159 -14.84 -10.95 -9.09
N ILE A 160 -14.56 -12.09 -8.44
CA ILE A 160 -15.49 -12.69 -7.47
C ILE A 160 -15.69 -11.75 -6.28
N ALA A 161 -14.61 -11.26 -5.68
CA ALA A 161 -14.67 -10.36 -4.52
C ALA A 161 -15.38 -9.04 -4.83
N ASP A 162 -15.17 -8.47 -6.03
CA ASP A 162 -15.79 -7.19 -6.43
C ASP A 162 -17.29 -7.30 -6.73
N SER A 163 -17.76 -8.52 -7.06
CA SER A 163 -19.18 -8.81 -7.26
C SER A 163 -19.97 -8.97 -5.96
N ALA A 164 -19.29 -9.14 -4.82
CA ALA A 164 -19.92 -9.26 -3.51
C ALA A 164 -20.31 -7.87 -2.95
N PRO A 165 -21.43 -7.76 -2.20
CA PRO A 165 -21.77 -6.52 -1.50
C PRO A 165 -20.71 -6.21 -0.44
N VAL A 166 -20.35 -4.92 -0.30
CA VAL A 166 -19.34 -4.47 0.68
C VAL A 166 -19.82 -4.66 2.12
N VAL A 167 -21.13 -4.49 2.36
CA VAL A 167 -21.80 -4.73 3.63
C VAL A 167 -23.04 -5.57 3.36
N GLU A 168 -23.16 -6.68 4.09
CA GLU A 168 -24.34 -7.53 4.08
C GLU A 168 -24.93 -7.55 5.49
N ASP A 169 -26.15 -7.03 5.64
CA ASP A 169 -26.89 -7.11 6.90
C ASP A 169 -27.46 -8.53 7.06
N LEU A 170 -26.87 -9.29 7.99
CA LEU A 170 -27.33 -10.64 8.33
C LEU A 170 -28.31 -10.58 9.50
N ASP A 171 -29.47 -11.23 9.35
CA ASP A 171 -30.49 -11.38 10.42
C ASP A 171 -30.18 -12.62 11.28
N ILE A 172 -29.03 -12.61 11.97
CA ILE A 172 -28.51 -13.70 12.83
C ILE A 172 -28.24 -13.25 14.26
#